data_AF-I3E5N7-F1
#
_entry.id   AF-I3E5N7-F1
#
_cell.length_a   1.000
_cell.length_b   1.000
_cell.length_c   1.000
_cell.angle_alpha   90.00
_cell.angle_beta   90.00
_cell.angle_gamma   90.00
#
_symmetry.space_group_name_H-M   'P 1'
#
loop_
_entity.id
_entity.type
_entity.pdbx_description
1 polymer ?
#
loop_
_entity_poly.entity_id
_entity_poly.type
_entity_poly.pdbx_seq_one_letter_code
_entity_poly.pdbx_strand_id
1 'polypeptide(L)'
;MTLTYKQFICNNPIEVFDVEILDDPFKFLLSDESKKYYMVHEQEEKYEQIFLPLYSAQSGKVEEKSGLNQWNAGGRKRDKDEVYIPIPSWIHKQFEGFFPYNRHTDKKEPFTLVLPDGRELDAKICQSGGKGFMSNPNKALGHWILRTILEIPVGQLVTYEDLDRVGIDSVLITKLDDYKFKINFASKGSYADFEEEFKK
;
A
#
# COMPACT_ATOMS: atom_id res chain seq x y z
N MET A 1 27.12 -3.00 -13.59
CA MET A 1 25.70 -3.22 -13.23
C MET A 1 25.14 -4.11 -14.32
N THR A 2 24.96 -5.41 -14.04
CA THR A 2 24.58 -6.41 -15.05
C THR A 2 23.07 -6.59 -14.98
N LEU A 3 22.35 -6.02 -15.95
CA LEU A 3 20.93 -6.33 -16.16
C LEU A 3 20.83 -7.77 -16.67
N THR A 4 20.05 -8.60 -15.98
CA THR A 4 19.85 -10.00 -16.33
C THR A 4 18.89 -10.09 -17.52
N TYR A 5 19.43 -10.14 -18.75
CA TYR A 5 18.63 -10.40 -19.95
C TYR A 5 18.22 -11.88 -19.98
N LYS A 6 16.91 -12.15 -20.03
CA LYS A 6 16.38 -13.50 -20.28
C LYS A 6 16.37 -13.72 -21.80
N GLN A 7 17.36 -14.44 -22.31
CA GLN A 7 17.41 -14.83 -23.73
C GLN A 7 16.62 -16.12 -23.93
N PHE A 8 15.64 -16.11 -24.83
CA PHE A 8 14.99 -17.33 -25.29
C PHE A 8 15.77 -17.87 -26.49
N ILE A 9 16.45 -19.00 -26.32
CA ILE A 9 17.21 -19.65 -27.40
C ILE A 9 16.22 -20.52 -28.19
N CYS A 10 15.86 -20.09 -29.40
CA CYS A 10 15.02 -20.86 -30.32
C CYS A 10 15.84 -21.27 -31.54
N ASN A 11 16.05 -22.58 -31.72
CA ASN A 11 16.93 -23.12 -32.77
C ASN A 11 16.31 -23.07 -34.17
N ASN A 12 14.99 -22.93 -34.29
CA ASN A 12 14.28 -22.91 -35.57
C ASN A 12 13.09 -21.94 -35.53
N PRO A 13 13.35 -20.62 -35.56
CA PRO A 13 12.29 -19.62 -35.50
C PRO A 13 11.44 -19.65 -36.78
N ILE A 14 10.12 -19.51 -36.63
CA ILE A 14 9.19 -19.37 -37.75
C ILE A 14 9.30 -17.98 -38.38
N GLU A 15 9.62 -16.97 -37.58
CA GLU A 15 9.79 -15.58 -37.99
C GLU A 15 10.84 -14.91 -37.10
N VAL A 16 11.64 -14.03 -37.70
CA VAL A 16 12.66 -13.22 -37.01
C VAL A 16 12.47 -11.79 -37.47
N PHE A 17 12.42 -10.87 -36.52
CA PHE A 17 12.34 -9.45 -36.78
C PHE A 17 13.30 -8.72 -35.85
N ASP A 18 13.83 -7.61 -36.33
CA ASP A 18 14.70 -6.74 -35.54
C ASP A 18 13.84 -5.92 -34.58
N VAL A 19 14.24 -5.93 -33.32
CA VAL A 19 13.66 -5.07 -32.28
C VAL A 19 14.68 -4.02 -31.94
N GLU A 20 14.34 -2.76 -32.15
CA GLU A 20 15.13 -1.64 -31.67
C GLU A 20 15.04 -1.61 -30.14
N ILE A 21 16.16 -1.89 -29.48
CA ILE A 21 16.30 -1.73 -28.03
C ILE A 21 16.78 -0.31 -27.79
N LEU A 22 16.03 0.44 -26.99
CA LEU A 22 16.39 1.79 -26.60
C LEU A 22 17.74 1.79 -25.86
N ASP A 23 18.63 2.71 -26.23
CA ASP A 23 19.96 2.85 -25.61
C ASP A 23 19.87 3.15 -24.11
N ASP A 24 18.89 3.98 -23.72
CA ASP A 24 18.57 4.29 -22.32
C ASP A 24 17.06 4.17 -22.10
N PRO A 25 16.57 2.97 -21.74
CA PRO A 25 15.14 2.77 -21.52
C PRO A 25 14.63 3.59 -20.33
N PHE A 26 15.46 3.88 -19.32
CA PHE A 26 15.03 4.66 -18.16
C PHE A 26 14.76 6.10 -18.53
N LYS A 27 15.63 6.71 -19.35
CA LYS A 27 15.41 8.06 -19.88
C LYS A 27 14.11 8.14 -20.68
N PHE A 28 13.83 7.14 -21.51
CA PHE A 28 12.57 7.08 -22.23
C PHE A 28 11.38 6.97 -21.27
N LEU A 29 11.42 6.06 -20.29
CA LEU A 29 10.35 5.90 -19.30
C LEU A 29 10.05 7.19 -18.53
N LEU A 30 11.09 8.00 -18.23
CA LEU A 30 10.96 9.29 -17.55
C LEU A 30 10.52 10.45 -18.46
N SER A 31 10.45 10.24 -19.77
CA SER A 31 10.06 11.28 -20.74
C SER A 31 8.54 11.49 -20.81
N ASP A 32 8.10 12.66 -21.28
CA ASP A 32 6.69 12.89 -21.55
C ASP A 32 6.15 12.04 -22.72
N GLU A 33 7.03 11.51 -23.57
CA GLU A 33 6.66 10.63 -24.68
C GLU A 33 6.18 9.27 -24.19
N SER A 34 6.77 8.72 -23.13
CA SER A 34 6.35 7.44 -22.55
C SER A 34 4.91 7.50 -22.03
N LYS A 35 4.49 8.65 -21.50
CA LYS A 35 3.13 8.88 -20.98
C LYS A 35 2.06 8.53 -22.01
N LYS A 36 2.31 8.79 -23.30
CA LYS A 36 1.38 8.46 -24.40
C LYS A 36 1.10 6.96 -24.52
N TYR A 37 2.06 6.10 -24.15
CA TYR A 37 1.90 4.65 -24.18
C TYR A 37 1.19 4.12 -22.92
N TYR A 38 1.38 4.79 -21.78
CA TYR A 38 0.66 4.47 -20.54
C TYR A 38 -0.83 4.83 -20.59
N MET A 39 -1.17 5.96 -21.22
CA MET A 39 -2.54 6.49 -21.24
C MET A 39 -3.52 5.68 -22.12
N VAL A 40 -3.05 4.75 -22.96
CA VAL A 40 -3.88 4.07 -23.96
C VAL A 40 -4.52 2.77 -23.42
N HIS A 41 -4.13 2.29 -22.22
CA HIS A 41 -4.60 1.00 -21.70
C HIS A 41 -5.51 1.02 -20.46
N GLU A 42 -5.81 2.16 -19.86
CA GLU A 42 -6.80 2.23 -18.78
C GLU A 42 -8.06 2.94 -19.27
N GLN A 43 -9.09 2.16 -19.55
CA GLN A 43 -10.44 2.68 -19.45
C GLN A 43 -10.62 3.02 -17.97
N GLU A 44 -10.45 4.29 -17.59
CA GLU A 44 -10.50 4.75 -16.19
C GLU A 44 -11.89 4.46 -15.60
N GLU A 45 -12.06 3.29 -15.02
CA GLU A 45 -13.09 3.07 -14.02
C GLU A 45 -12.75 4.01 -12.85
N LYS A 46 -13.57 5.04 -12.65
CA LYS A 46 -13.45 5.99 -11.55
C LYS A 46 -13.80 5.29 -10.24
N TYR A 47 -12.85 4.58 -9.67
CA TYR A 47 -12.98 4.00 -8.35
C TYR A 47 -12.81 5.06 -7.27
N GLU A 48 -13.55 4.91 -6.17
CA GLU A 48 -13.30 5.70 -4.97
C GLU A 48 -11.95 5.33 -4.37
N GLN A 49 -11.18 6.35 -3.98
CA GLN A 49 -9.80 6.20 -3.51
C GLN A 49 -9.53 7.06 -2.28
N ILE A 50 -8.75 6.52 -1.34
CA ILE A 50 -8.26 7.26 -0.17
C ILE A 50 -6.79 6.97 0.07
N PHE A 51 -6.10 7.92 0.69
CA PHE A 51 -4.73 7.73 1.19
C PHE A 51 -4.76 7.57 2.70
N LEU A 52 -4.02 6.58 3.20
CA LEU A 52 -3.87 6.32 4.63
C LEU A 52 -2.38 6.38 5.01
N PRO A 53 -2.03 7.07 6.11
CA PRO A 53 -0.64 7.23 6.50
C PRO A 53 -0.10 5.93 7.07
N LEU A 54 1.18 5.63 6.81
CA LEU A 54 1.92 4.56 7.47
C LEU A 54 2.55 5.00 8.81
N TYR A 55 2.32 6.26 9.19
CA TYR A 55 2.80 6.91 10.39
C TYR A 55 1.63 7.54 11.17
N SER A 56 1.90 8.06 12.36
CA SER A 56 0.93 8.84 13.11
C SER A 56 0.82 10.25 12.53
N ALA A 57 -0.29 10.56 11.87
CA ALA A 57 -0.56 11.90 11.35
C ALA A 57 -0.56 13.01 12.44
N GLN A 58 -0.70 12.64 13.72
CA GLN A 58 -0.66 13.60 14.83
C GLN A 58 0.76 13.97 15.24
N SER A 59 1.66 12.97 15.33
CA SER A 59 3.04 13.18 15.80
C SER A 59 4.04 13.34 14.65
N GLY A 60 3.65 13.00 13.42
CA GLY A 60 4.53 12.95 12.25
C GLY A 60 5.54 11.80 12.30
N LYS A 61 5.35 10.81 13.18
CA LYS A 61 6.32 9.74 13.44
C LYS A 61 5.69 8.36 13.31
N VAL A 62 6.52 7.36 13.04
CA VAL A 62 6.14 5.95 13.26
C VAL A 62 6.32 5.65 14.75
N GLU A 63 5.21 5.41 15.44
CA GLU A 63 5.19 5.17 16.88
C GLU A 63 5.84 3.83 17.26
N GLU A 64 6.53 3.77 18.40
CA GLU A 64 7.31 2.58 18.79
C GLU A 64 6.46 1.36 19.18
N LYS A 65 5.17 1.55 19.49
CA LYS A 65 4.29 0.52 20.07
C LYS A 65 2.89 0.50 19.42
N SER A 66 2.75 1.09 18.24
CA SER A 66 1.49 1.14 17.51
C SER A 66 1.74 1.17 16.00
N GLY A 67 0.68 1.11 15.19
CA GLY A 67 0.77 1.04 13.73
C GLY A 67 1.67 -0.09 13.25
N LEU A 68 2.74 0.27 12.53
CA LEU A 68 3.76 -0.66 12.02
C LEU A 68 4.57 -1.36 13.12
N ASN A 69 4.70 -0.77 14.30
CA ASN A 69 5.37 -1.37 15.45
C ASN A 69 4.39 -1.97 16.47
N GLN A 70 3.16 -2.31 16.06
CA GLN A 70 2.17 -2.92 16.96
C GLN A 70 2.70 -4.21 17.62
N TRP A 71 3.55 -4.99 16.93
CA TRP A 71 4.23 -6.17 17.46
C TRP A 71 5.09 -5.89 18.73
N ASN A 72 5.51 -4.64 18.94
CA ASN A 72 6.32 -4.20 20.09
C ASN A 72 5.47 -3.68 21.27
N ALA A 73 4.14 -3.61 21.12
CA ALA A 73 3.28 -3.15 22.20
C ALA A 73 3.26 -4.13 23.38
N GLY A 74 3.16 -3.57 24.59
CA GLY A 74 3.01 -4.36 25.81
C GLY A 74 1.67 -5.11 25.88
N GLY A 75 1.55 -5.94 26.93
CA GLY A 75 0.37 -6.77 27.18
C GLY A 75 0.57 -8.20 26.71
N ARG A 76 -0.32 -8.69 25.83
CA ARG A 76 -0.24 -10.07 25.33
C ARG A 76 1.00 -10.31 24.47
N LYS A 77 1.40 -11.58 24.35
CA LYS A 77 2.36 -12.00 23.33
C LYS A 77 1.80 -11.67 21.94
N ARG A 78 2.63 -11.04 21.11
CA ARG A 78 2.32 -10.64 19.74
C ARG A 78 3.21 -11.37 18.76
N ASP A 79 2.67 -11.62 17.59
CA ASP A 79 3.50 -12.02 16.45
C ASP A 79 4.40 -10.86 16.01
N LYS A 80 5.57 -11.16 15.44
CA LYS A 80 6.54 -10.14 15.01
C LYS A 80 6.10 -9.40 13.76
N ASP A 81 5.08 -9.90 13.08
CA ASP A 81 4.47 -9.27 11.92
C ASP A 81 3.05 -8.74 12.21
N GLU A 82 2.68 -8.59 13.49
CA GLU A 82 1.45 -7.88 13.86
C GLU A 82 1.61 -6.38 13.60
N VAL A 83 0.81 -5.85 12.68
CA VAL A 83 0.72 -4.42 12.37
C VAL A 83 -0.73 -3.98 12.22
N TYR A 84 -0.97 -2.69 12.18
CA TYR A 84 -2.17 -2.15 11.56
C TYR A 84 -1.82 -0.87 10.82
N ILE A 85 -2.57 -0.54 9.77
CA ILE A 85 -2.46 0.75 9.10
C ILE A 85 -3.45 1.71 9.78
N PRO A 86 -2.99 2.86 10.32
CA PRO A 86 -3.86 3.85 10.92
C PRO A 86 -4.94 4.36 9.96
N ILE A 87 -6.15 4.54 10.47
CA ILE A 87 -7.23 5.26 9.78
C ILE A 87 -7.56 6.50 10.62
N PRO A 88 -7.11 7.69 10.20
CA PRO A 88 -7.49 8.94 10.82
C PRO A 88 -9.01 9.08 10.89
N SER A 89 -9.54 9.53 12.03
CA SER A 89 -11.00 9.57 12.26
C SER A 89 -11.76 10.49 11.30
N TRP A 90 -11.06 11.45 10.67
CA TRP A 90 -11.63 12.32 9.65
C TRP A 90 -11.97 11.57 8.36
N ILE A 91 -11.27 10.46 8.05
CA ILE A 91 -11.57 9.62 6.88
C ILE A 91 -12.98 9.05 7.02
N HIS A 92 -13.33 8.47 8.18
CA HIS A 92 -14.69 7.97 8.45
C HIS A 92 -15.76 9.08 8.50
N LYS A 93 -15.36 10.35 8.56
CA LYS A 93 -16.28 11.50 8.50
C LYS A 93 -16.50 11.99 7.08
N GLN A 94 -15.46 12.07 6.27
CA GLN A 94 -15.53 12.59 4.91
C GLN A 94 -15.90 11.50 3.88
N PHE A 95 -15.51 10.26 4.16
CA PHE A 95 -15.71 9.07 3.30
C PHE A 95 -16.52 8.00 4.04
N GLU A 96 -17.69 8.38 4.56
CA GLU A 96 -18.59 7.43 5.23
C GLU A 96 -19.08 6.35 4.26
N GLY A 97 -18.99 5.08 4.67
CA GLY A 97 -19.32 3.94 3.80
C GLY A 97 -18.20 3.48 2.87
N PHE A 98 -17.00 4.09 2.95
CA PHE A 98 -15.85 3.64 2.16
C PHE A 98 -15.43 2.22 2.55
N PHE A 99 -15.25 1.95 3.85
CA PHE A 99 -15.02 0.62 4.38
C PHE A 99 -16.34 -0.01 4.90
N PRO A 100 -16.42 -1.35 5.03
CA PRO A 100 -17.53 -2.02 5.70
C PRO A 100 -17.45 -1.85 7.22
N TYR A 101 -17.62 -0.60 7.65
CA TYR A 101 -17.54 -0.12 9.02
C TYR A 101 -18.67 0.86 9.30
N ASN A 102 -19.47 0.56 10.32
CA ASN A 102 -20.47 1.49 10.84
C ASN A 102 -19.90 2.22 12.06
N ARG A 103 -19.59 3.51 11.89
CA ARG A 103 -19.01 4.35 12.95
C ARG A 103 -19.96 4.67 14.11
N HIS A 104 -21.27 4.50 13.93
CA HIS A 104 -22.28 4.78 14.96
C HIS A 104 -22.50 3.59 15.88
N THR A 105 -22.41 2.36 15.35
CA THR A 105 -22.56 1.11 16.12
C THR A 105 -21.23 0.43 16.43
N ASP A 106 -20.13 0.93 15.86
CA ASP A 106 -18.79 0.35 15.88
C ASP A 106 -18.72 -1.08 15.28
N LYS A 107 -19.74 -1.48 14.50
CA LYS A 107 -19.78 -2.76 13.75
C LYS A 107 -18.75 -2.74 12.63
N LYS A 108 -17.93 -3.78 12.57
CA LYS A 108 -16.84 -3.94 11.60
C LYS A 108 -16.99 -5.29 10.92
N GLU A 109 -17.07 -5.30 9.60
CA GLU A 109 -17.13 -6.53 8.81
C GLU A 109 -15.79 -6.77 8.11
N PRO A 110 -15.40 -8.05 7.91
CA PRO A 110 -14.20 -8.37 7.16
C PRO A 110 -14.38 -8.03 5.68
N PHE A 111 -13.26 -7.84 4.97
CA PHE A 111 -13.21 -7.55 3.55
C PHE A 111 -11.95 -8.15 2.92
N THR A 112 -11.98 -8.27 1.60
CA THR A 112 -10.84 -8.74 0.81
C THR A 112 -9.92 -7.58 0.46
N LEU A 113 -8.63 -7.74 0.74
CA LEU A 113 -7.59 -6.79 0.37
C LEU A 113 -6.65 -7.40 -0.69
N VAL A 114 -6.67 -6.84 -1.88
CA VAL A 114 -5.85 -7.26 -3.02
C VAL A 114 -4.52 -6.53 -2.99
N LEU A 115 -3.42 -7.27 -2.87
CA LEU A 115 -2.05 -6.77 -2.94
C LEU A 115 -1.63 -6.48 -4.39
N PRO A 116 -0.54 -5.73 -4.62
CA PRO A 116 -0.08 -5.41 -5.98
C PRO A 116 0.30 -6.63 -6.82
N ASP A 117 0.72 -7.72 -6.17
CA ASP A 117 1.04 -9.00 -6.82
C ASP A 117 -0.19 -9.88 -7.10
N GLY A 118 -1.40 -9.36 -6.85
CA GLY A 118 -2.66 -10.05 -7.07
C GLY A 118 -3.07 -11.00 -5.95
N ARG A 119 -2.25 -11.21 -4.91
CA ARG A 119 -2.66 -12.00 -3.74
C ARG A 119 -3.80 -11.29 -3.00
N GLU A 120 -4.72 -12.08 -2.49
CA GLU A 120 -5.85 -11.60 -1.70
C GLU A 120 -5.66 -11.96 -0.22
N LEU A 121 -5.87 -10.97 0.66
CA LEU A 121 -5.82 -11.14 2.11
C LEU A 121 -7.20 -10.90 2.71
N ASP A 122 -7.59 -11.73 3.70
CA ASP A 122 -8.68 -11.38 4.60
C ASP A 122 -8.21 -10.23 5.50
N ALA A 123 -8.97 -9.14 5.53
CA ALA A 123 -8.66 -7.93 6.26
C ALA A 123 -9.89 -7.41 7.00
N LYS A 124 -9.68 -6.61 8.04
CA LYS A 124 -10.77 -5.99 8.79
C LYS A 124 -10.36 -4.69 9.44
N ILE A 125 -11.34 -3.81 9.59
CA ILE A 125 -11.22 -2.67 10.50
C ILE A 125 -11.05 -3.19 11.93
N CYS A 126 -10.23 -2.51 12.72
CA CYS A 126 -9.87 -2.92 14.07
C CYS A 126 -9.80 -1.70 15.02
N GLN A 127 -9.66 -2.00 16.31
CA GLN A 127 -9.64 -1.03 17.41
C GLN A 127 -10.96 -0.25 17.60
N SER A 128 -11.13 0.34 18.79
CA SER A 128 -12.31 1.16 19.08
C SER A 128 -12.32 2.42 18.20
N GLY A 129 -13.46 2.69 17.56
CA GLY A 129 -13.62 3.82 16.65
C GLY A 129 -13.00 3.61 15.27
N GLY A 130 -12.70 2.35 14.91
CA GLY A 130 -12.21 1.98 13.58
C GLY A 130 -10.88 2.62 13.19
N LYS A 131 -9.99 2.84 14.18
CA LYS A 131 -8.76 3.64 14.04
C LYS A 131 -7.64 2.96 13.25
N GLY A 132 -7.87 1.75 12.76
CA GLY A 132 -6.93 1.08 11.89
C GLY A 132 -7.54 -0.13 11.21
N PHE A 133 -6.83 -0.69 10.24
CA PHE A 133 -7.16 -1.99 9.67
C PHE A 133 -5.93 -2.89 9.64
N MET A 134 -6.17 -4.20 9.61
CA MET A 134 -5.13 -5.22 9.64
C MET A 134 -5.60 -6.46 8.88
N SER A 135 -4.68 -7.35 8.51
CA SER A 135 -5.06 -8.67 8.03
C SER A 135 -5.66 -9.52 9.16
N ASN A 136 -6.37 -10.59 8.81
CA ASN A 136 -6.98 -11.51 9.74
C ASN A 136 -6.65 -12.96 9.30
N PRO A 137 -5.75 -13.69 10.00
CA PRO A 137 -4.96 -13.28 11.16
C PRO A 137 -4.02 -12.09 10.91
N ASN A 138 -3.71 -11.32 11.96
CA ASN A 138 -2.85 -10.13 11.86
C ASN A 138 -1.37 -10.53 11.75
N LYS A 139 -0.96 -10.93 10.56
CA LYS A 139 0.41 -11.33 10.22
C LYS A 139 0.74 -11.05 8.76
N ALA A 140 -0.18 -11.39 7.85
CA ALA A 140 0.08 -11.33 6.41
C ALA A 140 0.36 -9.90 5.90
N LEU A 141 -0.42 -8.91 6.37
CA LEU A 141 -0.21 -7.51 6.00
C LEU A 141 1.13 -6.99 6.54
N GLY A 142 1.48 -7.32 7.78
CA GLY A 142 2.74 -6.91 8.38
C GLY A 142 3.94 -7.60 7.75
N HIS A 143 3.84 -8.87 7.40
CA HIS A 143 4.90 -9.58 6.68
C HIS A 143 5.18 -8.90 5.34
N TRP A 144 4.13 -8.56 4.59
CA TRP A 144 4.27 -7.83 3.33
C TRP A 144 4.93 -6.46 3.53
N ILE A 145 4.42 -5.61 4.42
CA ILE A 145 4.97 -4.27 4.64
C ILE A 145 6.39 -4.34 5.22
N LEU A 146 6.56 -5.01 6.35
CA LEU A 146 7.79 -4.98 7.13
C LEU A 146 8.93 -5.73 6.45
N ARG A 147 8.67 -6.91 5.88
CA ARG A 147 9.73 -7.80 5.39
C ARG A 147 9.92 -7.74 3.89
N THR A 148 8.83 -7.63 3.13
CA THR A 148 8.92 -7.65 1.66
C THR A 148 9.25 -6.27 1.11
N ILE A 149 8.69 -5.20 1.70
CA ILE A 149 8.79 -3.86 1.11
C ILE A 149 9.84 -3.02 1.81
N LEU A 150 9.78 -2.95 3.14
CA LEU A 150 10.73 -2.16 3.93
C LEU A 150 12.02 -2.93 4.27
N GLU A 151 12.01 -4.26 4.11
CA GLU A 151 13.12 -5.17 4.42
C GLU A 151 13.66 -5.01 5.85
N ILE A 152 12.77 -4.71 6.81
CA ILE A 152 13.12 -4.49 8.21
C ILE A 152 13.45 -5.84 8.86
N PRO A 153 14.60 -5.98 9.55
CA PRO A 153 14.90 -7.16 10.33
C PRO A 153 13.88 -7.45 11.43
N VAL A 154 13.66 -8.73 11.74
CA VAL A 154 12.74 -9.14 12.81
C VAL A 154 13.21 -8.58 14.15
N GLY A 155 12.34 -7.81 14.82
CA GLY A 155 12.64 -7.19 16.11
C GLY A 155 13.26 -5.79 16.05
N GLN A 156 13.51 -5.25 14.85
CA GLN A 156 13.91 -3.86 14.67
C GLN A 156 12.67 -2.96 14.53
N LEU A 157 12.68 -1.81 15.21
CA LEU A 157 11.63 -0.80 15.09
C LEU A 157 11.67 -0.14 13.72
N VAL A 158 10.48 0.06 13.15
CA VAL A 158 10.29 0.91 11.97
C VAL A 158 10.27 2.36 12.44
N THR A 159 11.02 3.20 11.75
CA THR A 159 11.07 4.66 11.94
C THR A 159 10.46 5.38 10.74
N TYR A 160 10.26 6.69 10.83
CA TYR A 160 9.81 7.45 9.66
C TYR A 160 10.91 7.50 8.60
N GLU A 161 12.17 7.55 9.03
CA GLU A 161 13.36 7.51 8.19
C GLU A 161 13.43 6.24 7.33
N ASP A 162 12.93 5.10 7.84
CA ASP A 162 12.82 3.87 7.04
C ASP A 162 11.82 4.00 5.89
N LEU A 163 10.70 4.69 6.11
CA LEU A 163 9.71 4.98 5.08
C LEU A 163 10.27 5.97 4.05
N ASP A 164 10.92 7.04 4.54
CA ASP A 164 11.54 8.08 3.73
C ASP A 164 12.63 7.53 2.81
N ARG A 165 13.46 6.60 3.32
CA ARG A 165 14.50 5.91 2.54
C ARG A 165 13.93 5.17 1.32
N VAL A 166 12.72 4.64 1.41
CA VAL A 166 12.04 3.92 0.32
C VAL A 166 11.14 4.86 -0.52
N GLY A 167 11.03 6.13 -0.12
CA GLY A 167 10.25 7.15 -0.84
C GLY A 167 8.74 7.02 -0.68
N ILE A 168 8.28 6.37 0.40
CA ILE A 168 6.86 6.16 0.70
C ILE A 168 6.50 6.75 2.06
N ASP A 169 5.24 7.12 2.27
CA ASP A 169 4.73 7.53 3.60
C ASP A 169 3.29 7.07 3.88
N SER A 170 2.64 6.51 2.87
CA SER A 170 1.22 6.21 2.87
C SER A 170 0.89 5.08 1.92
N VAL A 171 -0.34 4.59 2.02
CA VAL A 171 -0.92 3.61 1.11
C VAL A 171 -2.15 4.21 0.43
N LEU A 172 -2.28 3.93 -0.85
CA LEU A 172 -3.49 4.17 -1.62
C LEU A 172 -4.41 2.97 -1.47
N ILE A 173 -5.63 3.20 -0.99
CA ILE A 173 -6.70 2.20 -0.98
C ILE A 173 -7.70 2.56 -2.06
N THR A 174 -7.95 1.61 -2.97
CA THR A 174 -8.98 1.72 -4.01
C THR A 174 -10.15 0.79 -3.67
N LYS A 175 -11.37 1.33 -3.60
CA LYS A 175 -12.59 0.55 -3.38
C LYS A 175 -13.00 -0.09 -4.70
N LEU A 176 -12.81 -1.41 -4.83
CA LEU A 176 -13.24 -2.17 -6.01
C LEU A 176 -14.72 -2.59 -5.90
N ASP A 177 -15.17 -2.85 -4.68
CA ASP A 177 -16.55 -3.20 -4.30
C ASP A 177 -16.74 -2.90 -2.80
N ASP A 178 -17.94 -3.10 -2.25
CA ASP A 178 -18.27 -2.86 -0.84
C ASP A 178 -17.42 -3.69 0.15
N TYR A 179 -16.96 -4.87 -0.28
CA TYR A 179 -16.15 -5.78 0.53
C TYR A 179 -14.84 -6.19 -0.17
N LYS A 180 -14.40 -5.46 -1.20
CA LYS A 180 -13.16 -5.73 -1.94
C LYS A 180 -12.38 -4.45 -2.23
N PHE A 181 -11.13 -4.43 -1.80
CA PHE A 181 -10.26 -3.26 -1.89
C PHE A 181 -8.90 -3.65 -2.45
N LYS A 182 -8.27 -2.74 -3.17
CA LYS A 182 -6.88 -2.87 -3.61
C LYS A 182 -6.00 -1.93 -2.79
N ILE A 183 -4.80 -2.37 -2.45
CA ILE A 183 -3.78 -1.57 -1.76
C ILE A 183 -2.52 -1.42 -2.60
N ASN A 184 -2.00 -0.21 -2.67
CA ASN A 184 -0.68 0.12 -3.21
C ASN A 184 0.05 1.06 -2.25
N PHE A 185 1.38 1.08 -2.31
CA PHE A 185 2.12 2.17 -1.67
C PHE A 185 1.98 3.45 -2.49
N ALA A 186 1.97 4.58 -1.77
CA ALA A 186 1.94 5.90 -2.35
C ALA A 186 3.28 6.61 -2.08
N SER A 187 3.68 7.46 -3.01
CA SER A 187 4.87 8.29 -2.90
C SER A 187 4.75 9.22 -1.69
N LYS A 188 5.89 9.53 -1.09
CA LYS A 188 5.98 10.54 -0.04
C LYS A 188 5.26 11.84 -0.43
N GLY A 189 4.47 12.38 0.48
CA GLY A 189 3.66 13.59 0.27
C GLY A 189 2.21 13.29 -0.11
N SER A 190 1.91 12.13 -0.69
CA SER A 190 0.57 11.81 -1.19
C SER A 190 -0.52 11.87 -0.11
N TYR A 191 -0.23 11.44 1.12
CA TYR A 191 -1.19 11.59 2.21
C TYR A 191 -1.38 13.04 2.66
N ALA A 192 -0.32 13.85 2.65
CA ALA A 192 -0.41 15.26 3.04
C ALA A 192 -1.27 16.04 2.03
N ASP A 193 -1.03 15.82 0.72
CA ASP A 193 -1.80 16.43 -0.36
C ASP A 193 -3.29 16.02 -0.26
N PHE A 194 -3.54 14.72 -0.05
CA PHE A 194 -4.90 14.20 0.13
C PHE A 194 -5.57 14.75 1.40
N GLU A 195 -4.81 14.89 2.50
CA GLU A 195 -5.34 15.48 3.72
C GLU A 195 -5.70 16.94 3.52
N GLU A 196 -4.85 17.75 2.86
CA GLU A 196 -5.12 19.15 2.57
C GLU A 196 -6.36 19.35 1.69
N GLU A 197 -6.56 18.50 0.69
CA GLU A 197 -7.69 18.60 -0.23
C GLU A 197 -9.04 18.23 0.41
N PHE A 198 -9.06 17.16 1.23
CA PHE A 198 -10.32 16.55 1.66
C PHE A 198 -10.66 16.76 3.14
N LYS A 199 -9.69 17.07 4.00
CA LYS A 199 -9.94 17.25 5.43
C LYS A 199 -10.52 18.64 5.70
N LYS A 200 -11.85 18.71 5.68
CA LYS A 200 -12.66 19.86 6.12
C LYS A 200 -12.96 19.81 7.61
#